data_AF-A0A060CJJ9-F1
#
_entry.id   AF-A0A060CJJ9-F1
#
_cell.length_a   1.000
_cell.length_b   1.000
_cell.length_c   1.000
_cell.angle_alpha   90.00
_cell.angle_beta   90.00
_cell.angle_gamma   90.00
#
_symmetry.space_group_name_H-M   'P 1'
#
loop_
_entity.id
_entity.type
_entity.pdbx_description
1 polymer ?
#
loop_
_entity_poly.entity_id
_entity_poly.type
_entity_poly.pdbx_seq_one_letter_code
_entity_poly.pdbx_strand_id
1 'polypeptide(L)'
;MLLVKTGRTGWDALNPQFLAFVNGKVVQGLDVNHTEILLADKAKAGEEYVIDLYAYTGMQEAYTELELQLCGLEEAVERLYYHIQVPLQVAQLQGDQDIHRITILNHLTEAVNLLDLRQPGSKDFHASVKKALDYMDKHFYGEACGDDTVMEICVGHT
;
A
#
# COMPACT_ATOMS: atom_id res chain seq x y z
N MET A 1 -4.42 -3.56 -11.50
CA MET A 1 -4.34 -4.48 -10.36
C MET A 1 -5.69 -5.18 -10.17
N LEU A 2 -5.68 -6.43 -9.70
CA LEU A 2 -6.87 -7.17 -9.29
C LEU A 2 -6.86 -7.32 -7.77
N LEU A 3 -7.89 -6.82 -7.11
CA LEU A 3 -8.13 -7.03 -5.69
C LEU A 3 -9.02 -8.27 -5.52
N VAL A 4 -8.68 -9.11 -4.55
CA VAL A 4 -9.35 -10.37 -4.24
C VAL A 4 -9.80 -10.35 -2.78
N LYS A 5 -11.10 -10.53 -2.55
CA LYS A 5 -11.67 -10.63 -1.20
C LYS A 5 -12.56 -11.85 -1.09
N THR A 6 -12.58 -12.47 0.09
CA THR A 6 -13.35 -13.69 0.34
C THR A 6 -14.61 -13.47 1.19
N GLY A 7 -14.92 -12.21 1.54
CA GLY A 7 -16.03 -11.85 2.44
C GLY A 7 -15.81 -12.27 3.90
N ARG A 8 -14.68 -12.91 4.21
CA ARG A 8 -14.32 -13.36 5.55
C ARG A 8 -13.23 -12.46 6.14
N THR A 9 -13.33 -12.23 7.44
CA THR A 9 -12.35 -11.47 8.23
C THR A 9 -11.90 -12.36 9.38
N GLY A 10 -10.62 -12.28 9.77
CA GLY A 10 -10.08 -13.03 10.91
C GLY A 10 -8.86 -13.87 10.56
N TRP A 11 -8.63 -14.92 11.35
CA TRP A 11 -7.40 -15.71 11.29
C TRP A 11 -7.22 -16.47 9.98
N ASP A 12 -5.99 -16.51 9.48
CA ASP A 12 -5.65 -16.98 8.14
C ASP A 12 -6.14 -18.41 7.85
N ALA A 13 -5.95 -19.36 8.77
CA ALA A 13 -6.39 -20.75 8.55
C ALA A 13 -7.92 -20.94 8.46
N LEU A 14 -8.71 -19.92 8.79
CA LEU A 14 -10.18 -19.93 8.62
C LEU A 14 -10.60 -19.39 7.25
N ASN A 15 -9.71 -18.69 6.57
CA ASN A 15 -9.96 -18.04 5.29
C ASN A 15 -9.51 -18.94 4.15
N PRO A 16 -10.19 -18.89 3.00
CA PRO A 16 -9.66 -19.51 1.79
C PRO A 16 -8.33 -18.89 1.41
N GLN A 17 -7.37 -19.74 1.05
CA GLN A 17 -6.09 -19.34 0.47
C GLN A 17 -6.08 -19.72 -1.00
N PHE A 18 -5.33 -18.98 -1.81
CA PHE A 18 -5.25 -19.25 -3.24
C PHE A 18 -3.81 -19.31 -3.72
N LEU A 19 -3.55 -20.16 -4.71
CA LEU A 19 -2.43 -19.98 -5.62
C LEU A 19 -2.96 -19.32 -6.89
N ALA A 20 -2.53 -18.08 -7.15
CA ALA A 20 -3.00 -17.28 -8.27
C ALA A 20 -2.13 -17.49 -9.51
N PHE A 21 -2.78 -17.62 -10.66
CA PHE A 21 -2.15 -17.70 -11.97
C PHE A 21 -2.64 -16.57 -12.87
N VAL A 22 -1.73 -15.99 -13.64
CA VAL A 22 -2.04 -15.04 -14.71
C VAL A 22 -1.48 -15.59 -16.01
N ASN A 23 -2.35 -15.81 -17.00
CA ASN A 23 -2.01 -16.41 -18.28
C ASN A 23 -1.27 -17.76 -18.11
N GLY A 24 -1.77 -18.60 -17.19
CA GLY A 24 -1.24 -19.94 -16.89
C GLY A 24 0.07 -19.97 -16.09
N LYS A 25 0.61 -18.81 -15.67
CA LYS A 25 1.83 -18.74 -14.85
C LYS A 25 1.47 -18.40 -13.41
N VAL A 26 2.06 -19.13 -12.45
CA VAL A 26 1.96 -18.80 -11.02
C VAL A 26 2.54 -17.41 -10.79
N VAL A 27 1.78 -16.53 -10.14
CA VAL A 27 2.23 -15.18 -9.80
C VAL A 27 2.43 -14.99 -8.29
N GLN A 28 1.53 -15.50 -7.45
CA GLN A 28 1.65 -15.40 -5.99
C GLN A 28 0.64 -16.29 -5.25
N GLY A 29 0.89 -16.47 -3.94
CA GLY A 29 -0.13 -16.91 -3.00
C GLY A 29 -1.02 -15.75 -2.56
N LEU A 30 -2.29 -16.03 -2.27
CA LEU A 30 -3.22 -15.08 -1.69
C LEU A 30 -3.75 -15.63 -0.37
N ASP A 31 -3.85 -14.74 0.61
CA ASP A 31 -4.34 -15.00 1.95
C ASP A 31 -4.99 -13.71 2.52
N VAL A 32 -5.25 -13.67 3.83
CA VAL A 32 -5.86 -12.49 4.49
C VAL A 32 -5.00 -11.23 4.45
N ASN A 33 -3.69 -11.36 4.26
CA ASN A 33 -2.72 -10.27 4.17
C ASN A 33 -2.33 -9.96 2.72
N HIS A 34 -2.33 -10.98 1.85
CA HIS A 34 -1.96 -10.87 0.43
C HIS A 34 -3.22 -10.93 -0.43
N THR A 35 -3.82 -9.78 -0.70
CA THR A 35 -5.14 -9.69 -1.35
C THR A 35 -5.13 -9.02 -2.72
N GLU A 36 -3.95 -8.72 -3.27
CA GLU A 36 -3.82 -7.88 -4.47
C GLU A 36 -2.85 -8.49 -5.49
N ILE A 37 -3.29 -8.65 -6.75
CA ILE A 37 -2.46 -9.13 -7.86
C ILE A 37 -2.15 -7.99 -8.84
N LEU A 38 -0.87 -7.72 -9.06
CA LEU A 38 -0.43 -6.84 -10.14
C LEU A 38 -0.57 -7.58 -11.49
N LEU A 39 -1.52 -7.14 -12.32
CA LEU A 39 -1.78 -7.74 -13.63
C LEU A 39 -0.80 -7.23 -14.71
N ALA A 40 -0.50 -5.94 -14.69
CA ALA A 40 0.43 -5.29 -15.61
C ALA A 40 0.83 -3.90 -15.10
N ASP A 41 2.09 -3.51 -15.31
CA ASP A 41 2.57 -2.15 -15.03
C ASP A 41 1.95 -1.11 -15.98
N LYS A 42 1.74 -1.52 -17.25
CA LYS A 42 1.18 -0.66 -18.31
C LYS A 42 0.21 -1.47 -19.17
N ALA A 43 -0.99 -1.67 -18.65
CA ALA A 43 -2.06 -2.39 -19.34
C ALA A 43 -2.39 -1.72 -20.69
N LYS A 44 -2.59 -2.52 -21.74
CA LYS A 44 -2.98 -2.04 -23.07
C LYS A 44 -4.47 -2.29 -23.29
N ALA A 45 -5.14 -1.32 -23.92
CA ALA A 45 -6.54 -1.49 -24.29
C ALA A 45 -6.70 -2.67 -25.26
N GLY A 46 -7.67 -3.55 -24.97
CA GLY A 46 -7.93 -4.76 -25.75
C GLY A 46 -7.04 -5.95 -25.42
N GLU A 47 -6.11 -5.82 -24.47
CA GLU A 47 -5.36 -6.97 -23.95
C GLU A 47 -6.23 -7.76 -22.96
N GLU A 48 -6.26 -9.07 -23.12
CA GLU A 48 -7.03 -9.99 -22.28
C GLU A 48 -6.09 -10.74 -21.32
N TYR A 49 -6.56 -10.94 -20.10
CA TYR A 49 -5.84 -11.65 -19.05
C TYR A 49 -6.70 -12.81 -18.57
N VAL A 50 -6.15 -14.02 -18.58
CA VAL A 50 -6.77 -15.20 -17.98
C VAL A 50 -6.27 -15.33 -16.55
N ILE A 51 -7.19 -15.41 -15.61
CA ILE A 51 -6.90 -15.46 -14.18
C ILE A 51 -7.47 -16.76 -13.62
N ASP A 52 -6.58 -17.65 -13.18
CA ASP A 52 -6.96 -18.89 -12.52
C ASP A 52 -6.63 -18.78 -11.03
N LEU A 53 -7.60 -19.09 -10.16
CA LEU A 53 -7.42 -19.11 -8.72
C LEU A 53 -7.55 -20.55 -8.22
N TYR A 54 -6.42 -21.15 -7.84
CA TYR A 54 -6.44 -22.48 -7.25
C TYR A 54 -6.66 -22.38 -5.74
N ALA A 55 -7.89 -22.65 -5.32
CA ALA A 55 -8.37 -22.39 -3.96
C ALA A 55 -8.14 -23.57 -3.01
N TYR A 56 -7.71 -23.25 -1.80
CA TYR A 56 -7.68 -24.14 -0.63
C TYR A 56 -8.68 -23.60 0.39
N THR A 57 -9.69 -24.40 0.72
CA THR A 57 -10.72 -23.99 1.68
C THR A 57 -10.14 -23.95 3.09
N GLY A 58 -10.48 -22.91 3.87
CA GLY A 58 -10.11 -22.81 5.28
C GLY A 58 -10.67 -23.96 6.12
N MET A 59 -10.19 -24.09 7.36
CA MET A 59 -10.51 -25.19 8.27
C MET A 59 -11.96 -25.23 8.77
N GLN A 60 -12.77 -24.21 8.45
CA GLN A 60 -14.17 -24.13 8.86
C GLN A 60 -15.09 -24.39 7.67
N GLU A 61 -16.00 -25.35 7.83
CA GLU A 61 -17.09 -25.58 6.89
C GLU A 61 -18.07 -24.41 6.89
N ALA A 62 -17.97 -23.56 5.87
CA ALA A 62 -18.81 -22.39 5.68
C ALA A 62 -18.80 -21.96 4.22
N TYR A 63 -19.86 -21.25 3.82
CA TYR A 63 -19.85 -20.52 2.57
C TYR A 63 -18.90 -19.33 2.66
N THR A 64 -18.20 -19.07 1.56
CA THR A 64 -17.34 -17.91 1.38
C THR A 64 -17.80 -17.18 0.12
N GLU A 65 -17.63 -15.87 0.11
CA GLU A 65 -17.83 -15.08 -1.09
C GLU A 65 -16.50 -14.98 -1.84
N LEU A 66 -16.55 -14.65 -3.13
CA LEU A 66 -15.37 -14.25 -3.89
C LEU A 66 -15.71 -12.95 -4.60
N GLU A 67 -15.13 -11.86 -4.14
CA GLU A 67 -15.26 -10.55 -4.72
C GLU A 67 -13.95 -10.19 -5.41
N LEU A 68 -14.07 -9.81 -6.69
CA LEU A 68 -12.98 -9.43 -7.56
C LEU A 68 -13.19 -7.99 -8.00
N GLN A 69 -12.20 -7.14 -7.77
CA GLN A 69 -12.25 -5.74 -8.19
C GLN A 69 -11.02 -5.37 -9.01
N LEU A 70 -11.24 -4.84 -10.21
CA LEU A 70 -10.17 -4.27 -11.02
C LEU A 70 -9.99 -2.80 -10.66
N CYS A 71 -8.74 -2.39 -10.44
CA CYS A 71 -8.37 -1.01 -10.19
C CYS A 71 -7.08 -0.62 -10.93
N GLY A 72 -6.97 0.67 -11.24
CA GLY A 72 -5.69 1.29 -11.59
C GLY A 72 -4.97 1.70 -10.32
N LEU A 73 -3.68 1.41 -10.23
CA LEU A 73 -2.83 1.89 -9.14
C LEU A 73 -2.12 3.16 -9.62
N GLU A 74 -2.26 4.23 -8.84
CA GLU A 74 -1.51 5.47 -9.07
C GLU A 74 -0.27 5.50 -8.17
N GLU A 75 0.87 5.09 -8.71
CA GLU A 75 2.13 4.94 -7.97
C GLU A 75 2.52 6.20 -7.17
N ALA A 76 2.31 7.40 -7.72
CA ALA A 76 2.63 8.65 -7.03
C ALA A 76 1.71 8.89 -5.81
N VAL A 77 0.44 8.54 -5.91
CA VAL A 77 -0.53 8.69 -4.82
C VAL A 77 -0.23 7.66 -3.73
N GLU A 78 0.01 6.41 -4.09
CA GLU A 78 0.40 5.35 -3.16
C GLU A 78 1.71 5.68 -2.44
N ARG A 79 2.73 6.13 -3.17
CA ARG A 79 4.01 6.54 -2.59
C ARG A 79 3.81 7.67 -1.58
N LEU A 80 3.01 8.69 -1.91
CA LEU A 80 2.73 9.77 -0.98
C LEU A 80 1.96 9.28 0.25
N TYR A 81 1.01 8.37 0.07
CA TYR A 81 0.27 7.75 1.17
C TYR A 81 1.24 7.11 2.17
N TYR A 82 2.19 6.29 1.70
CA TYR A 82 3.18 5.66 2.60
C TYR A 82 4.22 6.65 3.15
N HIS A 83 4.61 7.68 2.38
CA HIS A 83 5.42 8.77 2.90
C HIS A 83 4.75 9.52 4.06
N ILE A 84 3.42 9.51 4.16
CA ILE A 84 2.69 10.11 5.28
C ILE A 84 2.44 9.08 6.39
N GLN A 85 1.94 7.90 6.03
CA GLN A 85 1.51 6.90 7.00
C GLN A 85 2.66 6.38 7.86
N VAL A 86 3.79 6.03 7.24
CA VAL A 86 4.91 5.42 7.96
C VAL A 86 5.50 6.40 8.99
N PRO A 87 5.85 7.66 8.65
CA PRO A 87 6.34 8.60 9.65
C PRO A 87 5.29 8.92 10.72
N LEU A 88 4.00 8.97 10.37
CA LEU A 88 2.94 9.18 11.37
C LEU A 88 2.92 8.06 12.42
N GLN A 89 3.03 6.79 11.98
CA GLN A 89 3.11 5.66 12.89
C GLN A 89 4.36 5.74 13.78
N VAL A 90 5.51 6.14 13.22
CA VAL A 90 6.74 6.37 14.01
C VAL A 90 6.52 7.46 15.06
N ALA A 91 5.90 8.58 14.70
CA ALA A 91 5.63 9.69 15.62
C ALA A 91 4.69 9.28 16.77
N GLN A 92 3.74 8.38 16.51
CA GLN A 92 2.82 7.83 17.52
C GLN A 92 3.52 6.96 18.57
N LEU A 93 4.66 6.37 18.25
CA LEU A 93 5.46 5.58 19.20
C LEU A 93 6.31 6.46 20.13
N GLN A 94 6.51 7.74 19.78
CA GLN A 94 7.29 8.69 20.56
C GLN A 94 6.43 9.42 21.61
N GLY A 95 7.09 9.91 22.67
CA GLY A 95 6.43 10.71 23.70
C GLY A 95 5.89 12.05 23.17
N ASP A 96 4.84 12.59 23.79
CA ASP A 96 4.15 13.79 23.29
C ASP A 96 5.01 15.06 23.23
N GLN A 97 6.06 15.15 24.07
CA GLN A 97 7.00 16.27 24.11
C GLN A 97 8.34 15.94 23.43
N ASP A 98 8.43 14.81 22.73
CA ASP A 98 9.63 14.40 22.01
C ASP A 98 9.86 15.29 20.78
N ILE A 99 11.08 15.79 20.61
CA ILE A 99 11.43 16.68 19.50
C ILE A 99 11.31 15.99 18.14
N HIS A 100 11.63 14.69 18.04
CA HIS A 100 11.50 13.93 16.80
C HIS A 100 10.04 13.79 16.39
N ARG A 101 9.15 13.55 17.35
CA ARG A 101 7.70 13.53 17.11
C ARG A 101 7.22 14.86 16.54
N ILE A 102 7.58 15.96 17.20
CA ILE A 102 7.17 17.32 16.79
C ILE A 102 7.69 17.61 15.38
N THR A 103 8.96 17.31 15.11
CA THR A 103 9.57 17.48 13.78
C THR A 103 8.83 16.68 12.71
N ILE A 104 8.56 15.39 12.93
CA ILE A 104 7.81 14.56 11.99
C ILE A 104 6.43 15.17 11.72
N LEU A 105 5.66 15.48 12.78
CA LEU A 105 4.30 16.00 12.62
C LEU A 105 4.27 17.36 11.90
N ASN A 106 5.27 18.22 12.10
CA ASN A 106 5.37 19.47 11.37
C ASN A 106 5.59 19.23 9.86
N HIS A 107 6.52 18.35 9.48
CA HIS A 107 6.74 18.02 8.07
C HIS A 107 5.52 17.35 7.42
N LEU A 108 4.86 16.43 8.14
CA LEU A 108 3.62 15.81 7.65
C LEU A 108 2.51 16.85 7.47
N THR A 109 2.39 17.81 8.39
CA THR A 109 1.43 18.91 8.30
C THR A 109 1.67 19.74 7.05
N GLU A 110 2.92 20.13 6.80
CA GLU A 110 3.28 20.89 5.59
C GLU A 110 3.00 20.10 4.31
N ALA A 111 3.36 18.80 4.27
CA ALA A 111 3.08 17.95 3.11
C ALA A 111 1.57 17.83 2.83
N VAL A 112 0.75 17.65 3.87
CA VAL A 112 -0.71 17.58 3.74
C VAL A 112 -1.31 18.92 3.31
N ASN A 113 -0.80 20.04 3.83
CA ASN A 113 -1.24 21.38 3.44
C ASN A 113 -1.00 21.70 1.95
N LEU A 114 -0.03 21.04 1.32
CA LEU A 114 0.23 21.17 -0.12
C LEU A 114 -0.81 20.44 -0.98
N LEU A 115 -1.57 19.50 -0.44
CA LEU A 115 -2.50 18.66 -1.20
C LEU A 115 -3.81 19.37 -1.53
N ASP A 116 -4.23 19.24 -2.78
CA ASP A 116 -5.53 19.68 -3.25
C ASP A 116 -6.51 18.51 -3.29
N LEU A 117 -7.22 18.29 -2.19
CA LEU A 117 -8.20 17.21 -2.04
C LEU A 117 -9.62 17.61 -2.49
N ARG A 118 -9.81 18.78 -3.09
CA ARG A 118 -11.15 19.27 -3.49
C ARG A 118 -11.76 18.40 -4.60
N GLN A 119 -10.93 17.89 -5.49
CA GLN A 119 -11.32 16.97 -6.56
C GLN A 119 -10.22 15.92 -6.80
N PRO A 120 -10.25 14.79 -6.07
CA PRO A 120 -9.34 13.68 -6.30
C PRO A 120 -9.39 13.18 -7.75
N GLY A 121 -8.23 12.83 -8.32
CA GLY A 121 -8.09 12.43 -9.73
C GLY A 121 -8.08 13.59 -10.74
N SER A 122 -8.16 14.85 -10.28
CA SER A 122 -8.00 16.02 -11.15
C SER A 122 -6.52 16.32 -11.44
N LYS A 123 -6.26 17.10 -12.50
CA LYS A 123 -4.89 17.58 -12.80
C LYS A 123 -4.28 18.35 -11.63
N ASP A 124 -5.08 19.17 -10.96
CA ASP A 124 -4.63 19.96 -9.81
C ASP A 124 -4.31 19.07 -8.61
N PHE A 125 -5.13 18.03 -8.37
CA PHE A 125 -4.82 16.98 -7.38
C PHE A 125 -3.48 16.30 -7.68
N HIS A 126 -3.25 15.76 -8.88
CA HIS A 126 -1.97 15.10 -9.18
C HIS A 126 -0.77 16.05 -9.13
N ALA A 127 -0.94 17.31 -9.54
CA ALA A 127 0.09 18.33 -9.39
C ALA A 127 0.40 18.61 -7.92
N SER A 128 -0.61 18.62 -7.05
CA SER A 128 -0.44 18.77 -5.60
C SER A 128 0.25 17.57 -4.95
N VAL A 129 -0.08 16.33 -5.36
CA VAL A 129 0.59 15.10 -4.92
C VAL A 129 2.08 15.16 -5.25
N LYS A 130 2.43 15.57 -6.47
CA LYS A 130 3.83 15.75 -6.85
C LYS A 130 4.54 16.78 -5.98
N LYS A 131 3.92 17.93 -5.70
CA LYS A 131 4.50 18.96 -4.81
C LYS A 131 4.75 18.43 -3.40
N ALA A 132 3.80 17.68 -2.86
CA ALA A 132 3.94 17.06 -1.53
C ALA A 132 5.05 16.00 -1.51
N LEU A 133 5.17 15.18 -2.55
CA LEU A 133 6.28 14.23 -2.70
C LEU A 133 7.63 14.94 -2.77
N ASP A 134 7.76 15.95 -3.63
CA ASP A 134 8.99 16.73 -3.78
C ASP A 134 9.39 17.40 -2.45
N TYR A 135 8.40 17.88 -1.68
CA TYR A 135 8.62 18.41 -0.34
C TYR A 135 9.13 17.33 0.62
N MET A 136 8.47 16.16 0.67
CA MET A 136 8.84 15.06 1.57
C MET A 136 10.25 14.55 1.25
N ASP A 137 10.56 14.31 -0.02
CA ASP A 137 11.87 13.82 -0.46
C ASP A 137 12.99 14.79 -0.06
N LYS A 138 12.77 16.09 -0.25
CA LYS A 138 13.77 17.11 0.04
C LYS A 138 13.88 17.43 1.53
N HIS A 139 12.78 17.85 2.15
CA HIS A 139 12.80 18.48 3.46
C HIS A 139 12.67 17.47 4.60
N PHE A 140 11.88 16.40 4.42
CA PHE A 140 11.77 15.39 5.45
C PHE A 140 12.92 14.39 5.34
N TYR A 141 12.97 13.62 4.25
CA TYR A 141 13.99 12.57 4.10
C TYR A 141 15.40 13.12 3.88
N GLY A 142 15.56 14.21 3.13
CA GLY A 142 16.86 14.77 2.79
C GLY A 142 17.48 15.70 3.84
N GLU A 143 16.66 16.38 4.65
CA GLU A 143 17.15 17.39 5.61
C GLU A 143 16.88 17.00 7.08
N ALA A 144 15.74 16.37 7.39
CA ALA A 144 15.34 16.07 8.77
C ALA A 144 15.64 14.62 9.21
N CYS A 145 15.74 13.67 8.27
CA CYS A 145 16.13 12.29 8.52
C CYS A 145 17.64 12.06 8.30
N GLY A 146 18.15 10.88 8.67
CA GLY A 146 19.52 10.45 8.35
C GLY A 146 20.51 10.47 9.53
N ASP A 147 20.08 10.09 10.73
CA ASP A 147 21.01 9.82 11.82
C ASP A 147 21.67 8.45 11.61
N ASP A 148 22.91 8.45 11.10
CA ASP A 148 23.68 7.25 10.77
C ASP A 148 24.32 6.56 12.00
N THR A 149 23.98 6.97 13.22
CA THR A 149 24.62 6.43 14.44
C THR A 149 24.15 5.02 14.80
N VAL A 150 23.02 4.55 14.27
CA VAL A 150 22.44 3.23 14.54
C VAL A 150 22.28 2.44 13.24
N MET A 151 22.76 1.20 13.24
CA MET A 151 22.60 0.27 12.12
C MET A 151 21.54 -0.77 12.47
N GLU A 152 20.45 -0.79 11.71
CA GLU A 152 19.40 -1.81 11.78
C GLU A 152 19.52 -2.78 10.60
N ILE A 153 19.49 -4.08 10.86
CA ILE A 153 19.54 -5.13 9.83
C ILE A 153 18.21 -5.87 9.83
N CYS A 154 17.42 -5.67 8.77
CA CYS A 154 16.13 -6.31 8.58
C CYS A 154 16.25 -7.44 7.57
N VAL A 155 15.85 -8.66 7.96
CA VAL A 155 15.78 -9.83 7.07
C VAL A 155 14.36 -10.36 7.08
N GLY A 156 13.73 -10.39 5.91
CA GLY A 156 12.40 -10.99 5.77
C GLY A 156 12.44 -12.49 6.00
N HIS A 157 11.45 -13.01 6.73
CA HIS A 157 11.18 -14.44 6.84
C HIS A 157 9.74 -14.73 6.39
N THR A 158 9.48 -15.98 6.03
CA THR A 158 8.15 -16.49 5.69
C THR A 158 7.65 -17.41 6.78
#